data_AF-A0A6P8EM84-F1
#
_entry.id   AF-A0A6P8EM84-F1
#
_cell.length_a   1.000
_cell.length_b   1.000
_cell.length_c   1.000
_cell.angle_alpha   90.00
_cell.angle_beta   90.00
_cell.angle_gamma   90.00
#
_symmetry.space_group_name_H-M   'P 1'
#
loop_
_entity.id
_entity.type
_entity.pdbx_description
1 polymer ?
#
loop_
_entity_poly.entity_id
_entity_poly.type
_entity_poly.pdbx_seq_one_letter_code
_entity_poly.pdbx_strand_id
1 'polypeptide(L)'
;MVVSHMRPITCSELHISTYLLFSSSIRIHLYSLTITLHRIGLEVLSLYRRIFRIARSWQAQSALQHDTDSERSYIVQEARTLFRQNQQLTEQESIKKCIDECNARIEMGLHYRNPYPRPTYLPPMGLATQKGRKLRTQQKLRKQAKPVYLQSQDET
;
A
#
# COMPACT_ATOMS: atom_id res chain seq x y z
N MET A 1 17.17 7.65 71.22
CA MET A 1 18.18 7.80 70.15
C MET A 1 18.32 6.46 69.44
N VAL A 2 17.72 6.28 68.26
CA VAL A 2 17.93 5.09 67.43
C VAL A 2 18.41 5.59 66.07
N VAL A 3 19.69 5.37 65.79
CA VAL A 3 20.35 5.71 64.52
C VAL A 3 20.23 4.51 63.58
N SER A 4 19.85 4.81 62.34
CA SER A 4 19.52 3.96 61.21
C SER A 4 20.54 2.86 60.89
N HIS A 5 20.05 1.72 60.38
CA HIS A 5 20.82 0.83 59.50
C HIS A 5 20.11 0.79 58.13
N MET A 6 20.38 1.80 57.30
CA MET A 6 20.14 1.71 55.87
C MET A 6 21.27 0.88 55.25
N ARG A 7 20.93 -0.28 54.68
CA ARG A 7 21.87 -1.06 53.87
C ARG A 7 22.07 -0.36 52.52
N PRO A 8 23.30 -0.23 52.02
CA PRO A 8 23.57 0.34 50.70
C PRO A 8 23.11 -0.63 49.62
N ILE A 9 22.22 -0.17 48.73
CA ILE A 9 21.82 -0.86 47.51
C ILE A 9 23.04 -0.83 46.58
N THR A 10 23.60 -2.00 46.30
CA THR A 10 24.77 -2.13 45.42
C THR A 10 24.38 -1.81 43.98
N CYS A 11 25.23 -1.04 43.28
CA CYS A 11 25.05 -0.53 41.92
C CYS A 11 24.74 -1.60 40.84
N SER A 12 24.92 -2.89 41.16
CA SER A 12 24.67 -4.04 40.28
C SER A 12 23.19 -4.39 40.09
N GLU A 13 22.30 -4.07 41.04
CA GLU A 13 20.87 -4.45 40.93
C GLU A 13 20.08 -3.54 39.98
N LEU A 14 20.47 -2.26 39.85
CA LEU A 14 19.86 -1.31 38.92
C LEU A 14 20.14 -1.65 37.45
N HIS A 15 21.27 -2.31 37.16
CA HIS A 15 21.64 -2.70 35.80
C HIS A 15 20.86 -3.93 35.32
N ILE A 16 20.53 -4.88 36.19
CA ILE A 16 19.76 -6.07 35.80
C ILE A 16 18.31 -5.70 35.43
N SER A 17 17.71 -4.76 36.16
CA SER A 17 16.33 -4.29 35.91
C SER A 17 16.19 -3.53 34.57
N THR A 18 17.15 -2.67 34.23
CA THR A 18 17.15 -1.95 32.94
C THR A 18 17.39 -2.88 31.75
N TYR A 19 18.28 -3.88 31.88
CA TYR A 19 18.51 -4.88 30.83
C TYR A 19 17.30 -5.81 30.61
N LEU A 20 16.60 -6.21 31.68
CA LEU A 20 15.38 -7.02 31.57
C LEU A 20 14.22 -6.24 30.93
N LEU A 21 14.04 -4.97 31.27
CA LEU A 21 13.03 -4.11 30.64
C LEU A 21 13.37 -3.81 29.16
N PHE A 22 14.66 -3.61 28.83
CA PHE A 22 15.11 -3.41 27.45
C PHE A 22 14.96 -4.68 26.60
N SER A 23 15.30 -5.85 27.15
CA SER A 23 15.10 -7.15 26.48
C SER A 23 13.61 -7.48 26.27
N SER A 24 12.76 -7.12 27.24
CA SER A 24 11.31 -7.29 27.14
C SER A 24 10.69 -6.36 26.11
N SER A 25 11.12 -5.09 26.08
CA SER A 25 10.68 -4.10 25.10
C SER A 25 11.08 -4.50 23.67
N ILE A 26 12.33 -4.93 23.47
CA ILE A 26 12.80 -5.46 22.18
C ILE A 26 11.98 -6.69 21.75
N ARG A 27 11.70 -7.64 22.65
CA ARG A 27 10.87 -8.81 22.33
C ARG A 27 9.45 -8.42 21.95
N ILE A 28 8.81 -7.50 22.68
CA ILE A 28 7.45 -7.01 22.37
C ILE A 28 7.42 -6.33 21.00
N HIS A 29 8.44 -5.52 20.68
CA HIS A 29 8.57 -4.89 19.37
C HIS A 29 8.78 -5.91 18.24
N LEU A 30 9.61 -6.95 18.45
CA LEU A 30 9.80 -8.03 17.48
C LEU A 30 8.53 -8.87 17.27
N TYR A 31 7.80 -9.21 18.33
CA TYR A 31 6.50 -9.89 18.24
C TYR A 31 5.48 -9.02 17.50
N SER A 32 5.39 -7.73 17.82
CA SER A 32 4.51 -6.78 17.12
C SER A 32 4.85 -6.67 15.63
N LEU A 33 6.14 -6.62 15.28
CA LEU A 33 6.62 -6.55 13.90
C LEU A 33 6.26 -7.82 13.10
N THR A 34 6.47 -9.01 13.68
CA THR A 34 6.13 -10.30 13.03
C THR A 34 4.63 -10.49 12.83
N ILE A 35 3.80 -10.14 13.83
CA ILE A 35 2.34 -10.18 13.72
C ILE A 35 1.85 -9.23 12.63
N THR A 36 2.42 -8.02 12.57
CA THR A 36 2.06 -7.00 11.59
C THR A 36 2.41 -7.42 10.17
N LEU A 37 3.61 -7.98 9.96
CA LEU A 37 4.03 -8.54 8.67
C LEU A 37 3.13 -9.70 8.23
N HIS A 38 2.79 -10.60 9.15
CA HIS A 38 1.89 -11.72 8.86
C HIS A 38 0.49 -11.24 8.45
N ARG A 39 -0.07 -10.27 9.20
CA ARG A 39 -1.38 -9.69 8.89
C ARG A 39 -1.43 -9.08 7.49
N ILE A 40 -0.40 -8.34 7.10
CA ILE A 40 -0.32 -7.71 5.77
C ILE A 40 -0.22 -8.78 4.68
N GLY A 41 0.56 -9.84 4.89
CA GLY A 41 0.64 -10.95 3.95
C GLY A 41 -0.71 -11.62 3.69
N LEU A 42 -1.50 -11.82 4.75
CA LEU A 42 -2.87 -12.35 4.62
C LEU A 42 -3.80 -11.40 3.86
N GLU A 43 -3.68 -10.10 4.10
CA GLU A 43 -4.46 -9.06 3.43
C GLU A 43 -4.16 -9.02 1.93
N VAL A 44 -2.88 -9.00 1.54
CA VAL A 44 -2.43 -9.06 0.14
C VAL A 44 -2.96 -10.31 -0.55
N LEU A 45 -2.89 -11.47 0.10
CA LEU A 45 -3.38 -12.73 -0.47
C LEU A 45 -4.91 -12.76 -0.61
N SER A 46 -5.63 -12.19 0.35
CA SER A 46 -7.08 -12.02 0.28
C SER A 46 -7.47 -11.13 -0.89
N LEU A 47 -6.78 -10.00 -1.05
CA LEU A 47 -6.96 -9.06 -2.15
C LEU A 47 -6.69 -9.72 -3.51
N TYR A 48 -5.57 -10.45 -3.63
CA TYR A 48 -5.24 -11.21 -4.83
C TYR A 48 -6.39 -12.15 -5.21
N ARG A 49 -6.86 -13.00 -4.28
CA ARG A 49 -7.97 -13.93 -4.52
C ARG A 49 -9.28 -13.23 -4.87
N ARG A 50 -9.55 -12.06 -4.27
CA ARG A 50 -10.73 -11.24 -4.58
C ARG A 50 -10.71 -10.80 -6.05
N ILE A 51 -9.56 -10.43 -6.60
CA ILE A 51 -9.44 -10.05 -8.01
C ILE A 51 -9.83 -11.22 -8.94
N PHE A 52 -9.36 -12.45 -8.67
CA PHE A 52 -9.76 -13.61 -9.48
C PHE A 52 -11.25 -13.97 -9.33
N ARG A 53 -11.87 -13.67 -8.18
CA ARG A 53 -13.33 -13.80 -8.04
C ARG A 53 -14.04 -12.78 -8.91
N ILE A 54 -13.60 -11.53 -8.88
CA ILE A 54 -14.14 -10.45 -9.72
C ILE A 54 -14.00 -10.81 -11.20
N ALA A 55 -12.82 -11.23 -11.65
CA ALA A 55 -12.59 -11.66 -13.03
C ALA A 55 -13.56 -12.78 -13.43
N ARG A 56 -13.77 -13.81 -12.58
CA ARG A 56 -14.71 -14.89 -12.90
C ARG A 56 -16.17 -14.44 -13.02
N SER A 57 -16.60 -13.50 -12.19
CA SER A 57 -17.96 -12.95 -12.24
C SER A 57 -18.11 -11.75 -13.19
N TRP A 58 -17.03 -11.31 -13.83
CA TRP A 58 -17.02 -10.11 -14.66
C TRP A 58 -17.87 -10.32 -15.91
N GLN A 59 -18.59 -9.27 -16.31
CA GLN A 59 -19.37 -9.22 -17.55
C GLN A 59 -19.14 -7.86 -18.19
N ALA A 60 -18.79 -7.84 -19.47
CA ALA A 60 -18.58 -6.60 -20.20
C ALA A 60 -19.90 -5.82 -20.33
N GLN A 61 -19.80 -4.49 -20.31
CA GLN A 61 -20.96 -3.61 -20.46
C GLN A 61 -21.64 -3.78 -21.83
N SER A 62 -20.90 -4.22 -22.86
CA SER A 62 -21.43 -4.53 -24.20
C SER A 62 -22.28 -5.79 -24.25
N ALA A 63 -22.24 -6.64 -23.21
CA ALA A 63 -22.81 -7.99 -23.18
C ALA A 63 -22.30 -8.95 -24.28
N LEU A 64 -21.26 -8.55 -25.03
CA LEU A 64 -20.62 -9.42 -26.01
C LEU A 64 -19.66 -10.38 -25.30
N GLN A 65 -19.74 -11.66 -25.69
CA GLN A 65 -18.91 -12.70 -25.10
C GLN A 65 -17.42 -12.43 -25.30
N HIS A 66 -17.03 -12.02 -26.52
CA HIS A 66 -15.66 -11.64 -26.86
C HIS A 66 -15.10 -10.54 -25.95
N ASP A 67 -15.88 -9.49 -25.71
CA ASP A 67 -15.45 -8.36 -24.87
C ASP A 67 -15.33 -8.79 -23.41
N THR A 68 -16.29 -9.59 -22.94
CA THR A 68 -16.24 -10.18 -21.59
C THR A 68 -14.98 -11.02 -21.41
N ASP A 69 -14.63 -11.87 -22.37
CA ASP A 69 -13.44 -12.71 -22.29
C ASP A 69 -12.14 -11.88 -22.35
N SER A 70 -12.12 -10.85 -23.19
CA SER A 70 -11.00 -9.89 -23.29
C SER A 70 -10.79 -9.14 -21.98
N GLU A 71 -11.85 -8.59 -21.41
CA GLU A 71 -11.81 -7.86 -20.13
C GLU A 71 -11.43 -8.76 -18.95
N ARG A 72 -11.95 -9.99 -18.91
CA ARG A 72 -11.55 -11.01 -17.90
C ARG A 72 -10.07 -11.35 -18.00
N SER A 73 -9.58 -11.60 -19.21
CA SER A 73 -8.18 -11.89 -19.47
C SER A 73 -7.31 -10.71 -19.03
N TYR A 74 -7.72 -9.49 -19.36
CA TYR A 74 -7.03 -8.27 -18.96
C TYR A 74 -6.91 -8.16 -17.42
N ILE A 75 -8.01 -8.30 -16.67
CA ILE A 75 -8.00 -8.24 -15.19
C ILE A 75 -7.00 -9.25 -14.61
N VAL A 76 -7.02 -10.49 -15.13
CA VAL A 76 -6.13 -11.56 -14.65
C VAL A 76 -4.66 -11.28 -14.97
N GLN A 77 -4.38 -10.83 -16.19
CA GLN A 77 -3.02 -10.55 -16.63
C GLN A 77 -2.43 -9.35 -15.88
N GLU A 78 -3.18 -8.24 -15.78
CA GLU A 78 -2.73 -7.06 -15.04
C GLU A 78 -2.45 -7.40 -13.58
N ALA A 79 -3.36 -8.12 -12.90
CA ALA A 79 -3.15 -8.54 -11.52
C ALA A 79 -1.90 -9.42 -11.36
N ARG A 80 -1.66 -10.37 -12.27
CA ARG A 80 -0.44 -11.19 -12.22
C ARG A 80 0.82 -10.36 -12.41
N THR A 81 0.80 -9.43 -13.36
CA THR A 81 1.94 -8.56 -13.66
C THR A 81 2.27 -7.67 -12.47
N LEU A 82 1.29 -6.93 -11.93
CA LEU A 82 1.52 -5.99 -10.83
C LEU A 82 1.92 -6.70 -9.53
N PHE A 83 1.30 -7.83 -9.19
CA PHE A 83 1.70 -8.59 -7.99
C PHE A 83 3.09 -9.19 -8.12
N ARG A 84 3.50 -9.61 -9.34
CA ARG A 84 4.87 -10.10 -9.58
C ARG A 84 5.90 -8.97 -9.52
N GLN A 85 5.61 -7.81 -10.10
CA GLN A 85 6.47 -6.62 -10.01
C GLN A 85 6.72 -6.21 -8.55
N ASN A 86 5.68 -6.30 -7.72
CA ASN A 86 5.74 -5.93 -6.30
C ASN A 86 6.24 -7.06 -5.37
N GLN A 87 6.64 -8.22 -5.90
CA GLN A 87 7.00 -9.39 -5.08
C GLN A 87 8.16 -9.14 -4.11
N GLN A 88 9.09 -8.25 -4.48
CA GLN A 88 10.27 -7.92 -3.67
C GLN A 88 10.06 -6.71 -2.74
N LEU A 89 8.85 -6.14 -2.68
CA LEU A 89 8.55 -5.03 -1.77
C LEU A 89 8.48 -5.55 -0.34
N THR A 90 9.36 -5.04 0.52
CA THR A 90 9.46 -5.42 1.94
C THR A 90 9.01 -4.30 2.88
N GLU A 91 8.99 -3.05 2.39
CA GLU A 91 8.61 -1.89 3.18
C GLU A 91 7.10 -1.86 3.40
N GLN A 92 6.70 -1.90 4.68
CA GLN A 92 5.30 -1.96 5.08
C GLN A 92 4.45 -0.81 4.54
N GLU A 93 4.96 0.42 4.56
CA GLU A 93 4.19 1.59 4.08
C GLU A 93 3.95 1.51 2.57
N SER A 94 4.95 1.09 1.81
CA SER A 94 4.85 0.88 0.37
C SER A 94 3.87 -0.23 0.02
N ILE A 95 3.86 -1.35 0.76
CA ILE A 95 2.88 -2.43 0.57
C ILE A 95 1.45 -1.91 0.83
N LYS A 96 1.24 -1.13 1.89
CA LYS A 96 -0.08 -0.53 2.17
C LYS A 96 -0.55 0.39 1.05
N LYS A 97 0.32 1.23 0.51
CA LYS A 97 0.00 2.07 -0.65
C LYS A 97 -0.44 1.24 -1.86
N CYS A 98 0.23 0.12 -2.13
CA CYS A 98 -0.18 -0.80 -3.20
C CYS A 98 -1.55 -1.46 -2.93
N ILE A 99 -1.84 -1.82 -1.68
CA ILE A 99 -3.16 -2.36 -1.27
C ILE A 99 -4.24 -1.30 -1.50
N ASP A 100 -4.01 -0.07 -1.06
CA ASP A 100 -4.95 1.05 -1.20
C ASP A 100 -5.20 1.39 -2.67
N GLU A 101 -4.14 1.46 -3.47
CA GLU A 101 -4.22 1.62 -4.93
C GLU A 101 -5.05 0.51 -5.58
N CYS A 102 -4.79 -0.75 -5.23
CA CYS A 102 -5.48 -1.88 -5.81
C CYS A 102 -6.97 -1.89 -5.42
N ASN A 103 -7.31 -1.58 -4.17
CA ASN A 103 -8.70 -1.42 -3.73
C ASN A 103 -9.39 -0.28 -4.50
N ALA A 104 -8.74 0.86 -4.65
CA ALA A 104 -9.29 2.00 -5.39
C ALA A 104 -9.52 1.64 -6.88
N ARG A 105 -8.60 0.89 -7.51
CA ARG A 105 -8.79 0.36 -8.88
C ARG A 105 -9.99 -0.57 -8.98
N ILE A 106 -10.14 -1.50 -8.04
CA ILE A 106 -11.28 -2.43 -7.99
C ILE A 106 -12.59 -1.65 -7.87
N GLU A 107 -12.67 -0.69 -6.95
CA GLU A 107 -13.87 0.12 -6.73
C GLU A 107 -14.25 0.93 -7.96
N MET A 108 -13.27 1.60 -8.57
CA MET A 108 -13.47 2.36 -9.81
C MET A 108 -13.91 1.44 -10.96
N GLY A 109 -13.25 0.30 -11.12
CA GLY A 109 -13.57 -0.66 -12.17
C GLY A 109 -14.99 -1.19 -12.05
N LEU A 110 -15.40 -1.57 -10.83
CA LEU A 110 -16.76 -2.05 -10.55
C LEU A 110 -17.81 -0.94 -10.72
N HIS A 111 -17.55 0.27 -10.22
CA HIS A 111 -18.50 1.38 -10.30
C HIS A 111 -18.82 1.78 -11.74
N TYR A 112 -17.79 1.79 -12.59
CA TYR A 112 -17.93 2.20 -13.99
C TYR A 112 -18.04 1.04 -14.98
N ARG A 113 -17.96 -0.20 -14.49
CA ARG A 113 -17.93 -1.43 -15.31
C ARG A 113 -16.90 -1.35 -16.43
N ASN A 114 -15.70 -0.89 -16.08
CA ASN A 114 -14.57 -0.77 -16.99
C ASN A 114 -13.30 -1.20 -16.26
N PRO A 115 -12.67 -2.32 -16.64
CA PRO A 115 -11.49 -2.82 -15.95
C PRO A 115 -10.22 -2.08 -16.33
N TYR A 116 -10.25 -1.28 -17.40
CA TYR A 116 -9.08 -0.63 -17.97
C TYR A 116 -8.67 0.63 -17.18
N PRO A 117 -7.39 1.04 -17.30
CA PRO A 117 -6.88 2.29 -16.78
C PRO A 117 -7.73 3.47 -17.23
N ARG A 118 -8.07 4.39 -16.31
CA ARG A 118 -8.66 5.67 -16.71
C ARG A 118 -7.56 6.61 -17.20
N PRO A 119 -7.56 7.06 -18.47
CA PRO A 119 -6.63 8.09 -18.91
C PRO A 119 -6.85 9.37 -18.10
N THR A 120 -5.76 9.94 -17.58
CA THR A 120 -5.81 11.20 -16.84
C THR A 120 -5.92 12.35 -17.82
N TYR A 121 -7.14 12.86 -18.02
CA TYR A 121 -7.41 14.07 -18.80
C TYR A 121 -7.06 15.33 -18.01
N LEU A 122 -5.79 15.48 -17.64
CA LEU A 122 -5.31 16.80 -17.25
C LEU A 122 -4.98 17.56 -18.54
N PRO A 123 -5.70 18.63 -18.89
CA PRO A 123 -5.41 19.37 -20.11
C PRO A 123 -3.94 19.82 -20.10
N PRO A 124 -3.14 19.47 -21.12
CA PRO A 124 -1.78 20.00 -21.26
C PRO A 124 -1.79 21.52 -21.38
N MET A 125 -2.88 22.06 -21.92
CA MET A 125 -3.08 23.45 -22.32
C MET A 125 -3.94 24.27 -21.33
N GLY A 126 -4.44 23.68 -20.24
CA GLY A 126 -5.20 24.40 -19.20
C GLY A 126 -4.32 25.25 -18.26
N LEU A 127 -3.07 25.51 -18.66
CA LEU A 127 -2.09 26.24 -17.87
C LEU A 127 -1.85 27.60 -18.52
N ALA A 128 -2.09 28.68 -17.79
CA ALA A 128 -1.87 30.04 -18.23
C ALA A 128 -0.41 30.35 -18.67
N THR A 129 0.57 29.46 -18.44
CA THR A 129 1.96 29.66 -18.86
C THR A 129 2.67 28.33 -19.13
N GLN A 130 3.08 28.08 -20.38
CA GLN A 130 3.94 26.93 -20.75
C GLN A 130 5.41 27.13 -20.34
N LYS A 131 5.79 28.33 -19.87
CA LYS A 131 7.14 28.68 -19.39
C LYS A 131 7.04 29.61 -18.17
N GLY A 132 7.80 29.35 -17.10
CA GLY A 132 7.94 30.29 -15.98
C GLY A 132 8.11 29.65 -14.59
N ARG A 133 8.43 30.49 -13.59
CA ARG A 133 8.68 30.12 -12.18
C ARG A 133 7.53 29.33 -11.54
N LYS A 134 6.29 29.55 -12.00
CA LYS A 134 5.06 28.89 -11.50
C LYS A 134 4.85 27.46 -12.04
N LEU A 135 5.56 27.07 -13.10
CA LEU A 135 5.44 25.74 -13.72
C LEU A 135 5.90 24.63 -12.76
N ARG A 136 7.00 24.84 -12.02
CA ARG A 136 7.49 23.87 -11.02
C ARG A 136 6.48 23.66 -9.88
N THR A 137 5.91 24.75 -9.36
CA THR A 137 4.88 24.68 -8.31
C THR A 137 3.64 23.94 -8.82
N GLN A 138 3.22 24.22 -10.04
CA GLN A 138 2.09 23.54 -10.67
C GLN A 138 2.36 22.06 -10.92
N GLN A 139 3.56 21.68 -11.37
CA GLN A 139 3.98 20.28 -11.49
C GLN A 139 3.97 19.56 -10.14
N LYS A 140 4.40 20.22 -9.05
CA LYS A 140 4.35 19.66 -7.70
C LYS A 140 2.91 19.42 -7.25
N LEU A 141 2.02 20.41 -7.45
CA LEU A 141 0.59 20.28 -7.16
C LEU A 141 -0.05 19.15 -7.98
N ARG A 142 0.35 18.96 -9.24
CA ARG A 142 -0.12 17.83 -10.08
C ARG A 142 0.31 16.47 -9.53
N LYS A 143 1.57 16.33 -9.13
CA LYS A 143 2.06 15.10 -8.49
C LYS A 143 1.28 14.79 -7.21
N GLN A 144 0.95 15.82 -6.42
CA GLN A 144 0.17 15.68 -5.19
C GLN A 144 -1.31 15.39 -5.45
N ALA A 145 -1.89 15.95 -6.51
CA ALA A 145 -3.29 15.75 -6.88
C ALA A 145 -3.53 14.45 -7.66
N LYS A 146 -2.49 13.64 -7.92
CA LYS A 146 -2.62 12.39 -8.65
C LYS A 146 -3.46 11.39 -7.82
N PRO A 147 -4.51 10.79 -8.41
CA PRO A 147 -5.32 9.84 -7.67
C PRO A 147 -4.52 8.58 -7.31
N VAL A 148 -4.87 7.99 -6.16
CA VAL A 148 -4.18 6.82 -5.58
C VAL A 148 -4.19 5.61 -6.54
N TYR A 149 -5.27 5.42 -7.30
CA TYR A 149 -5.42 4.28 -8.22
C TYR A 149 -4.53 4.32 -9.47
N LEU A 150 -3.68 5.34 -9.64
CA LEU A 150 -2.95 5.57 -10.89
C LEU A 150 -1.42 5.48 -10.73
N GLN A 151 -0.93 5.14 -9.54
CA GLN A 151 0.50 5.17 -9.21
C GLN A 151 1.30 4.14 -10.04
N SER A 152 0.78 2.93 -10.24
CA SER A 152 1.48 1.85 -10.96
C SER A 152 1.51 1.98 -12.49
N GLN A 153 0.93 3.02 -13.08
CA GLN A 153 0.80 3.17 -14.55
C GLN A 153 1.82 4.12 -15.19
N ASP A 154 2.60 4.85 -14.39
CA ASP A 154 3.60 5.79 -14.91
C ASP A 154 4.97 5.15 -15.18
N GLU A 155 5.19 3.89 -14.79
CA GLU A 155 6.50 3.22 -14.84
C GLU A 155 6.74 2.39 -16.13
N THR A 156 5.92 2.56 -17.17
CA THR A 156 6.08 1.90 -18.48
C THR A 156 6.27 2.93 -19.58
#